data_AF-A0A2V6Q0L9-F1
#
_entry.id   AF-A0A2V6Q0L9-F1
#
_cell.length_a   1.000
_cell.length_b   1.000
_cell.length_c   1.000
_cell.angle_alpha   90.00
_cell.angle_beta   90.00
_cell.angle_gamma   90.00
#
_symmetry.space_group_name_H-M   'P 1'
#
loop_
_entity.id
_entity.type
_entity.pdbx_description
1 polymer ?
#
loop_
_entity_poly.entity_id
_entity_poly.type
_entity_poly.pdbx_seq_one_letter_code
_entity_poly.pdbx_strand_id
1 'polypeptide(L)'
;VGQTWAYDILIEEGFRYDSSVYPIVHDRYGDPSAPRFPYTIRRTEAGTLVEFPIGTARVLGVNLPIGGGGYFRLLPSMLTRLGIRRVNTQDGRPVMFYFHPWELDPGQPRFRMPWRHRVRHYVGMRRQEAKLSTLIRRLAFGRARDALRLP
;
A
#
# COMPACT_ATOMS: atom_id res chain seq x y z
N VAL A 1 -8.38 8.63 -10.07
CA VAL A 1 -7.76 9.95 -10.33
C VAL A 1 -7.06 10.38 -9.06
N GLY A 2 -5.73 10.36 -9.07
CA GLY A 2 -4.89 10.66 -7.90
C GLY A 2 -4.86 12.16 -7.56
N GLN A 3 -4.27 12.50 -6.41
CA GLN A 3 -4.06 13.88 -5.96
C GLN A 3 -2.89 14.53 -6.73
N THR A 4 -2.96 14.54 -8.05
CA THR A 4 -1.84 14.88 -8.94
C THR A 4 -1.37 16.34 -8.80
N TRP A 5 -2.23 17.22 -8.27
CA TRP A 5 -1.89 18.60 -7.94
C TRP A 5 -0.75 18.70 -6.93
N ALA A 6 -0.61 17.70 -6.03
CA ALA A 6 0.37 17.74 -4.97
C ALA A 6 1.79 17.43 -5.46
N TYR A 7 1.96 16.82 -6.64
CA TYR A 7 3.27 16.39 -7.11
C TYR A 7 4.23 17.57 -7.33
N ASP A 8 3.73 18.68 -7.84
CA ASP A 8 4.55 19.86 -8.12
C ASP A 8 5.10 20.43 -6.80
N ILE A 9 4.21 20.58 -5.80
CA ILE A 9 4.56 21.00 -4.44
C ILE A 9 5.53 20.02 -3.77
N LEU A 10 5.30 18.70 -3.88
CA LEU A 10 6.20 17.70 -3.31
C LEU A 10 7.61 17.82 -3.90
N ILE A 11 7.73 18.08 -5.20
CA ILE A 11 9.04 18.25 -5.85
C ILE A 11 9.70 19.56 -5.39
N GLU A 12 8.96 20.66 -5.34
CA GLU A 12 9.43 21.98 -4.88
C GLU A 12 9.94 21.93 -3.43
N GLU A 13 9.24 21.20 -2.55
CA GLU A 13 9.63 20.95 -1.15
C GLU A 13 10.77 19.91 -1.00
N GLY A 14 11.27 19.37 -2.11
CA GLY A 14 12.42 18.47 -2.13
C GLY A 14 12.12 17.00 -1.83
N PHE A 15 10.85 16.58 -1.81
CA PHE A 15 10.51 15.16 -1.71
C PHE A 15 11.02 14.41 -2.94
N ARG A 16 11.60 13.23 -2.71
CA ARG A 16 12.20 12.39 -3.76
C ARG A 16 11.28 11.29 -4.25
N TYR A 17 10.32 10.89 -3.42
CA TYR A 17 9.34 9.88 -3.77
C TYR A 17 7.99 10.11 -3.11
N ASP A 18 6.95 9.56 -3.72
CA ASP A 18 5.59 9.45 -3.20
C ASP A 18 5.14 7.98 -3.22
N SER A 19 4.11 7.65 -2.44
CA SER A 19 3.51 6.31 -2.35
C SER A 19 1.99 6.43 -2.18
N SER A 20 1.38 7.37 -2.89
CA SER A 20 -0.06 7.65 -2.78
C SER A 20 -0.92 6.85 -3.77
N VAL A 21 -0.30 6.24 -4.80
CA VAL A 21 -1.01 5.50 -5.84
C VAL A 21 -1.23 4.05 -5.42
N TYR A 22 -2.47 3.57 -5.57
CA TYR A 22 -2.81 2.17 -5.38
C TYR A 22 -3.33 1.53 -6.69
N PRO A 23 -2.56 0.66 -7.36
CA PRO A 23 -2.94 0.07 -8.65
C PRO A 23 -4.01 -1.02 -8.58
N ILE A 24 -5.20 -0.73 -8.06
CA ILE A 24 -6.30 -1.70 -7.90
C ILE A 24 -7.63 -1.14 -8.40
N VAL A 25 -8.59 -2.03 -8.64
CA VAL A 25 -10.00 -1.65 -8.82
C VAL A 25 -10.65 -1.57 -7.44
N HIS A 26 -11.09 -0.39 -7.03
CA HIS A 26 -11.78 -0.18 -5.77
C HIS A 26 -12.78 0.97 -5.85
N ASP A 27 -13.79 0.97 -4.99
CA ASP A 27 -14.98 1.83 -5.10
C ASP A 27 -14.75 3.30 -4.70
N ARG A 28 -13.72 3.57 -3.89
CA ARG A 28 -13.42 4.92 -3.35
C ARG A 28 -12.07 5.48 -3.78
N TYR A 29 -11.18 4.63 -4.24
CA TYR A 29 -9.79 4.97 -4.53
C TYR A 29 -9.22 3.92 -5.46
N GLY A 30 -7.97 4.12 -5.86
CA GLY A 30 -7.23 3.20 -6.71
C GLY A 30 -7.27 3.60 -8.17
N ASP A 31 -6.26 3.14 -8.90
CA ASP A 31 -6.10 3.40 -10.32
C ASP A 31 -5.57 2.13 -11.00
N PRO A 32 -6.44 1.30 -11.60
CA PRO A 32 -6.01 0.06 -12.22
C PRO A 32 -5.12 0.26 -13.44
N SER A 33 -5.06 1.48 -13.99
CA SER A 33 -4.19 1.83 -15.12
C SER A 33 -2.76 2.19 -14.68
N ALA A 34 -2.57 2.52 -13.41
CA ALA A 34 -1.25 2.89 -12.89
C ALA A 34 -0.26 1.71 -12.92
N PRO A 35 1.05 1.98 -13.13
CA PRO A 35 2.09 0.97 -12.99
C PRO A 35 2.09 0.34 -11.59
N ARG A 36 2.39 -0.96 -11.49
CA ARG A 36 2.48 -1.68 -10.20
C ARG A 36 3.78 -1.44 -9.43
N PHE A 37 4.79 -0.94 -10.11
CA PHE A 37 6.18 -0.84 -9.63
C PHE A 37 6.67 0.59 -9.77
N PRO A 38 7.80 0.95 -9.13
CA PRO A 38 8.27 2.33 -9.15
C PRO A 38 8.38 2.91 -10.55
N TYR A 39 7.89 4.14 -10.71
CA TYR A 39 7.94 4.87 -11.97
C TYR A 39 8.16 6.37 -11.72
N THR A 40 8.73 7.05 -12.72
CA THR A 40 9.00 8.48 -12.63
C THR A 40 7.80 9.28 -13.10
N ILE A 41 7.31 10.16 -12.24
CA ILE A 41 6.42 11.25 -12.58
C ILE A 41 7.29 12.42 -13.04
N ARG A 42 7.01 12.97 -14.21
CA ARG A 42 7.67 14.17 -14.75
C ARG A 42 6.68 15.33 -14.75
N ARG A 43 7.15 16.48 -14.27
CA ARG A 43 6.46 17.75 -14.23
C ARG A 43 7.31 18.77 -14.97
N THR A 44 6.72 19.43 -15.96
CA THR A 44 7.44 20.29 -16.90
C THR A 44 8.26 21.37 -16.19
N GLU A 45 7.69 22.00 -15.17
CA GLU A 45 8.32 23.10 -14.44
C GLU A 45 8.93 22.66 -13.10
N ALA A 46 8.26 21.74 -12.39
CA ALA A 46 8.70 21.33 -11.05
C ALA A 46 9.85 20.29 -11.07
N GLY A 47 9.96 19.44 -12.08
CA GLY A 47 11.01 18.41 -12.18
C GLY A 47 10.47 16.97 -12.08
N THR A 48 11.07 16.13 -11.23
CA THR A 48 10.73 14.69 -11.18
C THR A 48 10.51 14.15 -9.78
N LEU A 49 9.52 13.28 -9.65
CA LEU A 49 9.17 12.54 -8.43
C LEU A 49 9.11 11.05 -8.74
N VAL A 50 9.61 10.18 -7.86
CA VAL A 50 9.44 8.74 -8.01
C VAL A 50 8.16 8.32 -7.31
N GLU A 51 7.19 7.75 -8.04
CA GLU A 51 6.07 7.06 -7.39
C GLU A 51 6.51 5.65 -7.04
N PHE A 52 6.33 5.22 -5.79
CA PHE A 52 6.41 3.83 -5.36
C PHE A 52 5.02 3.35 -4.94
N PRO A 53 4.26 2.74 -5.87
CA PRO A 53 2.87 2.38 -5.62
C PRO A 53 2.70 1.35 -4.51
N ILE A 54 1.54 1.41 -3.84
CA ILE A 54 1.13 0.40 -2.86
C ILE A 54 1.10 -0.99 -3.52
N GLY A 55 1.63 -1.99 -2.81
CA GLY A 55 1.84 -3.34 -3.29
C GLY A 55 0.63 -4.05 -3.88
N THR A 56 0.82 -4.61 -5.08
CA THR A 56 -0.17 -5.48 -5.74
C THR A 56 0.46 -6.75 -6.33
N ALA A 57 -0.26 -7.87 -6.25
CA ALA A 57 0.09 -9.09 -6.96
C ALA A 57 -0.84 -9.25 -8.18
N ARG A 58 -0.27 -9.42 -9.37
CA ARG A 58 -1.08 -9.66 -10.57
C ARG A 58 -1.43 -11.15 -10.72
N VAL A 59 -2.72 -11.43 -10.80
CA VAL A 59 -3.28 -12.79 -10.99
C VAL A 59 -4.38 -12.69 -12.04
N LEU A 60 -4.27 -13.48 -13.12
CA LEU A 60 -5.24 -13.50 -14.23
C LEU A 60 -5.61 -12.10 -14.76
N GLY A 61 -4.61 -11.22 -14.92
CA GLY A 61 -4.81 -9.85 -15.41
C GLY A 61 -5.31 -8.85 -14.35
N VAL A 62 -5.68 -9.30 -13.16
CA VAL A 62 -6.20 -8.44 -12.09
C VAL A 62 -5.12 -8.18 -11.03
N ASN A 63 -5.02 -6.93 -10.58
CA ASN A 63 -4.10 -6.54 -9.50
C ASN A 63 -4.78 -6.77 -8.14
N LEU A 64 -4.33 -7.80 -7.41
CA LEU A 64 -4.82 -8.11 -6.08
C LEU A 64 -4.09 -7.26 -5.02
N PRO A 65 -4.83 -6.68 -4.06
CA PRO A 65 -4.27 -5.82 -3.02
C PRO A 65 -3.49 -6.62 -1.97
N ILE A 66 -2.18 -6.43 -1.93
CA ILE A 66 -1.28 -7.09 -0.96
C ILE A 66 -0.48 -6.10 -0.11
N GLY A 67 -0.53 -4.81 -0.44
CA GLY A 67 0.19 -3.74 0.23
C GLY A 67 -0.41 -3.26 1.56
N GLY A 68 -1.32 -4.02 2.17
CA GLY A 68 -1.78 -3.75 3.53
C GLY A 68 -3.19 -3.16 3.65
N GLY A 69 -3.33 -2.20 4.58
CA GLY A 69 -4.59 -1.53 4.90
C GLY A 69 -5.76 -2.47 5.21
N GLY A 70 -6.97 -2.05 4.83
CA GLY A 70 -8.20 -2.81 5.08
C GLY A 70 -8.19 -4.22 4.50
N TYR A 71 -7.51 -4.44 3.36
CA TYR A 71 -7.37 -5.77 2.77
C TYR A 71 -6.56 -6.69 3.64
N PHE A 72 -5.41 -6.23 4.15
CA PHE A 72 -4.63 -7.05 5.08
C PHE A 72 -5.41 -7.34 6.35
N ARG A 73 -6.23 -6.42 6.86
CA ARG A 73 -7.09 -6.69 8.02
C ARG A 73 -8.13 -7.77 7.73
N LEU A 74 -8.83 -7.69 6.61
CA LEU A 74 -9.95 -8.56 6.25
C LEU A 74 -9.51 -9.94 5.72
N LEU A 75 -8.44 -10.01 4.93
CA LEU A 75 -7.97 -11.24 4.30
C LEU A 75 -7.13 -12.10 5.27
N PRO A 76 -7.08 -13.43 5.07
CA PRO A 76 -6.12 -14.28 5.77
C PRO A 76 -4.67 -13.82 5.52
N SER A 77 -3.84 -13.73 6.57
CA SER A 77 -2.44 -13.26 6.46
C SER A 77 -1.60 -14.12 5.52
N MET A 78 -1.98 -15.38 5.33
CA MET A 78 -1.36 -16.28 4.38
C MET A 78 -1.45 -15.75 2.94
N LEU A 79 -2.60 -15.21 2.53
CA LEU A 79 -2.80 -14.70 1.17
C LEU A 79 -1.89 -13.50 0.89
N THR A 80 -1.83 -12.55 1.83
CA THR A 80 -0.91 -11.41 1.74
C THR A 80 0.54 -11.87 1.64
N ARG A 81 0.97 -12.82 2.49
CA ARG A 81 2.34 -13.36 2.45
C ARG A 81 2.64 -14.07 1.14
N LEU A 82 1.72 -14.89 0.63
CA LEU A 82 1.89 -15.58 -0.66
C LEU A 82 1.97 -14.59 -1.81
N GLY A 83 1.13 -13.55 -1.79
CA GLY A 83 1.17 -12.47 -2.77
C GLY A 83 2.49 -11.71 -2.76
N ILE A 84 2.99 -11.32 -1.58
CA ILE A 84 4.29 -10.63 -1.45
C ILE A 84 5.42 -11.54 -1.93
N ARG A 85 5.45 -12.81 -1.51
CA ARG A 85 6.45 -13.77 -1.97
C ARG A 85 6.42 -13.95 -3.48
N ARG A 86 5.23 -14.06 -4.08
CA ARG A 86 5.06 -14.14 -5.53
C ARG A 86 5.69 -12.94 -6.23
N VAL A 87 5.45 -11.72 -5.75
CA VAL A 87 6.06 -10.51 -6.34
C VAL A 87 7.57 -10.53 -6.17
N ASN A 88 8.07 -10.89 -4.98
CA ASN A 88 9.51 -10.95 -4.75
C ASN A 88 10.21 -12.01 -5.61
N THR A 89 9.58 -13.17 -5.86
CA THR A 89 10.22 -14.26 -6.60
C THR A 89 9.97 -14.21 -8.11
N GLN A 90 8.77 -13.85 -8.56
CA GLN A 90 8.41 -13.85 -9.98
C GLN A 90 8.67 -12.52 -10.65
N ASP A 91 8.34 -11.40 -10.00
CA ASP A 91 8.58 -10.08 -10.56
C ASP A 91 10.00 -9.57 -10.20
N GLY A 92 10.65 -10.12 -9.17
CA GLY A 92 11.96 -9.67 -8.69
C GLY A 92 11.92 -8.27 -8.09
N ARG A 93 10.76 -7.83 -7.58
CA ARG A 93 10.52 -6.46 -7.09
C ARG A 93 10.19 -6.43 -5.59
N PRO A 94 10.54 -5.34 -4.89
CA PRO A 94 10.05 -5.07 -3.54
C PRO A 94 8.56 -4.71 -3.55
N VAL A 95 7.93 -4.81 -2.39
CA VAL A 95 6.51 -4.47 -2.19
C VAL A 95 6.40 -3.37 -1.14
N MET A 96 5.75 -2.26 -1.50
CA MET A 96 5.36 -1.24 -0.52
C MET A 96 4.16 -1.75 0.29
N PHE A 97 4.28 -1.70 1.62
CA PHE A 97 3.27 -2.18 2.55
C PHE A 97 2.99 -1.12 3.61
N TYR A 98 1.71 -0.85 3.87
CA TYR A 98 1.28 0.12 4.87
C TYR A 98 0.14 -0.44 5.73
N PHE A 99 0.00 0.11 6.93
CA PHE A 99 -1.14 -0.11 7.81
C PHE A 99 -1.37 1.16 8.60
N HIS A 100 -2.56 1.34 9.16
CA HIS A 100 -2.80 2.49 10.03
C HIS A 100 -2.57 2.09 11.50
N PRO A 101 -1.97 2.95 12.34
CA PRO A 101 -1.75 2.64 13.75
C PRO A 101 -3.03 2.24 14.50
N TRP A 102 -4.16 2.89 14.19
CA TRP A 102 -5.47 2.57 14.79
C TRP A 102 -5.94 1.14 14.50
N GLU A 103 -5.42 0.47 13.46
CA GLU A 103 -5.77 -0.92 13.16
C GLU A 103 -5.20 -1.89 14.19
N LEU A 104 -4.22 -1.45 15.00
CA LEU A 104 -3.61 -2.16 16.11
C LEU A 104 -4.22 -1.83 17.48
N ASP A 105 -5.28 -1.01 17.53
CA ASP A 105 -5.95 -0.64 18.78
C ASP A 105 -7.38 -1.21 18.84
N PRO A 106 -7.58 -2.47 19.28
CA PRO A 106 -8.91 -3.04 19.50
C PRO A 106 -9.78 -2.28 20.51
N GLY A 107 -9.18 -1.44 21.35
CA GLY A 107 -9.83 -0.67 22.41
C GLY A 107 -10.37 0.69 21.96
N GLN A 108 -10.14 1.09 20.71
CA GLN A 108 -10.58 2.38 20.21
C GLN A 108 -12.10 2.62 20.38
N PRO A 109 -12.54 3.89 20.56
CA PRO A 109 -13.95 4.24 20.66
C PRO A 109 -14.78 3.72 19.47
N ARG A 110 -16.01 3.28 19.76
CA ARG A 110 -16.93 2.78 18.74
C ARG A 110 -17.98 3.84 18.40
N PHE A 111 -17.94 4.33 17.17
CA PHE A 111 -18.88 5.32 16.67
C PHE A 111 -20.07 4.69 15.96
N ARG A 112 -21.22 5.38 16.00
CA ARG A 112 -22.40 5.00 15.20
C ARG A 112 -22.13 5.33 13.73
N MET A 113 -22.20 4.33 12.86
CA MET A 113 -21.94 4.48 11.42
C MET A 113 -22.68 3.42 10.59
N PRO A 114 -22.87 3.64 9.28
CA PRO A 114 -23.44 2.63 8.38
C PRO A 114 -22.65 1.31 8.44
N TRP A 115 -23.34 0.17 8.31
CA TRP A 115 -22.76 -1.16 8.52
C TRP A 115 -21.52 -1.42 7.63
N ARG A 116 -21.51 -0.92 6.39
CA ARG A 116 -20.38 -1.07 5.45
C ARG A 116 -19.11 -0.41 6.01
N HIS A 117 -19.25 0.78 6.60
CA HIS A 117 -18.15 1.51 7.21
C HIS A 117 -17.68 0.80 8.47
N ARG A 118 -18.63 0.31 9.28
CA ARG A 118 -18.35 -0.46 10.49
C ARG A 118 -17.53 -1.72 10.19
N VAL A 119 -17.86 -2.43 9.11
CA VAL A 119 -17.10 -3.60 8.64
C VAL A 119 -15.70 -3.19 8.23
N ARG A 120 -15.57 -2.20 7.34
CA ARG A 120 -14.26 -1.72 6.87
C ARG A 120 -13.40 -1.18 7.99
N HIS A 121 -13.98 -0.68 9.07
CA HIS A 121 -13.25 -0.10 10.19
C HIS A 121 -12.89 -1.17 11.25
N TYR A 122 -13.85 -1.93 11.77
CA TYR A 122 -13.61 -2.74 12.98
C TYR A 122 -13.34 -4.23 12.75
N VAL A 123 -13.78 -4.82 11.63
CA VAL A 123 -13.66 -6.28 11.43
C VAL A 123 -12.20 -6.66 11.25
N GLY A 124 -11.73 -7.65 12.02
CA GLY A 124 -10.37 -8.20 11.92
C GLY A 124 -9.33 -7.53 12.82
N MET A 125 -9.64 -6.40 13.48
CA MET A 125 -8.68 -5.64 14.30
C MET A 125 -8.03 -6.45 15.42
N ARG A 126 -8.81 -7.26 16.15
CA ARG A 126 -8.29 -8.10 17.27
C ARG A 126 -7.15 -9.04 16.87
N ARG A 127 -7.00 -9.36 15.58
CA ARG A 127 -5.96 -10.27 15.06
C ARG A 127 -4.86 -9.52 14.33
N GLN A 128 -4.99 -8.21 14.12
CA GLN A 128 -4.12 -7.44 13.23
C GLN A 128 -2.68 -7.41 13.73
N GLU A 129 -2.48 -7.20 15.03
CA GLU A 129 -1.17 -7.21 15.66
C GLU A 129 -0.46 -8.56 15.45
N ALA A 130 -1.11 -9.68 15.78
CA ALA A 130 -0.56 -11.02 15.59
C ALA A 130 -0.23 -11.31 14.12
N LYS A 131 -1.08 -10.86 13.18
CA LYS A 131 -0.84 -10.98 11.74
C LYS A 131 0.36 -10.17 11.29
N LEU A 132 0.47 -8.91 11.72
CA LEU A 132 1.59 -8.02 11.40
C LEU A 132 2.90 -8.57 11.97
N SER A 133 2.90 -8.99 13.24
CA SER A 133 4.05 -9.63 13.88
C SER A 133 4.53 -10.88 13.13
N THR A 134 3.59 -11.70 12.66
CA THR A 134 3.91 -12.87 11.82
C THR A 134 4.48 -12.47 10.45
N LEU A 135 3.95 -11.40 9.84
CA LEU A 135 4.42 -10.90 8.56
C LEU A 135 5.87 -10.38 8.68
N ILE A 136 6.13 -9.56 9.70
CA ILE A 136 7.44 -8.97 9.98
C ILE A 136 8.50 -10.05 10.22
N ARG A 137 8.17 -11.11 10.97
CA ARG A 137 9.11 -12.21 11.23
C ARG A 137 9.39 -13.11 10.03
N ARG A 138 8.54 -13.12 8.99
CA ARG A 138 8.61 -14.11 7.89
C ARG A 138 9.04 -13.53 6.54
N LEU A 139 9.26 -12.22 6.48
CA LEU A 139 9.65 -11.50 5.26
C LEU A 139 10.81 -10.56 5.60
N ALA A 140 11.61 -10.23 4.60
CA ALA A 140 12.62 -9.19 4.72
C ALA A 140 11.97 -7.81 4.56
N PHE A 141 12.42 -6.85 5.37
CA PHE A 141 11.97 -5.46 5.33
C PHE A 141 13.18 -4.54 5.16
N GLY A 142 12.96 -3.44 4.45
CA GLY A 142 13.95 -2.39 4.24
C GLY A 142 13.25 -1.05 4.11
N ARG A 143 14.03 0.03 4.05
CA ARG A 143 13.46 1.37 3.87
C ARG A 143 13.11 1.57 2.40
N ALA A 144 12.06 2.35 2.14
CA ALA A 144 11.67 2.71 0.77
C ALA A 144 12.85 3.33 -0.01
N ARG A 145 13.63 4.21 0.62
CA ARG A 145 14.83 4.82 0.02
C ARG A 145 15.86 3.79 -0.45
N ASP A 146 16.07 2.71 0.29
CA ASP A 146 17.05 1.68 -0.07
C ASP A 146 16.55 0.90 -1.30
N ALA A 147 15.25 0.60 -1.34
CA ALA A 147 14.60 -0.06 -2.48
C ALA A 147 14.62 0.81 -3.74
N LEU A 148 14.50 2.13 -3.59
CA LEU A 148 14.52 3.10 -4.68
C LEU A 148 15.94 3.58 -5.04
N ARG A 149 16.97 3.19 -4.28
CA ARG A 149 18.36 3.65 -4.42
C ARG A 149 18.47 5.18 -4.40
N LEU A 150 17.67 5.82 -3.54
CA LEU A 150 17.74 7.24 -3.29
C LEU A 150 18.89 7.55 -2.32
N PRO A 151 19.55 8.71 -2.45
CA PRO A 151 20.60 9.14 -1.54
C PRO A 151 20.12 9.29 -0.09
#